data_AF-A0A9Q7AC34-F1
#
_entry.id   AF-A0A9Q7AC34-F1
#
_cell.length_a   1.000
_cell.length_b   1.000
_cell.length_c   1.000
_cell.angle_alpha   90.00
_cell.angle_beta   90.00
_cell.angle_gamma   90.00
#
_symmetry.space_group_name_H-M   'P 1'
#
loop_
_entity.id
_entity.type
_entity.pdbx_description
1 polymer ?
#
loop_
_entity_poly.entity_id
_entity_poly.type
_entity_poly.pdbx_seq_one_letter_code
_entity_poly.pdbx_strand_id
1 'polypeptide(L)'
;MDQERPSSAPVACRSCGADNPADSTYCAYCGSLLPRPEKEEAQRPDDREGSVGAGPIGRRFSAPKAGFKRISVAWFLVLSVVTLGIYPSLWVFLRRRDFNSLSSTEKLSDVVAVLPLGVTLLAFATGSSLGENGQGGINLVCLGLWIWIAFKMRTMLRDHVAGIAPDYAATNVAPSPLWTVLFTSAYIQHQINRLIDADILRRTN
;
A
#
# COMPACT_ATOMS: atom_id res chain seq x y z
N MET A 1 7.41 -42.45 -27.06
CA MET A 1 7.25 -41.30 -27.97
C MET A 1 7.28 -40.07 -27.10
N ASP A 2 8.49 -39.60 -26.76
CA ASP A 2 8.69 -38.43 -25.90
C ASP A 2 8.78 -37.21 -26.81
N GLN A 3 7.69 -36.43 -26.88
CA GLN A 3 7.65 -35.19 -27.63
C GLN A 3 8.22 -34.06 -26.77
N GLU A 4 9.47 -33.68 -27.05
CA GLU A 4 10.07 -32.44 -26.55
C GLU A 4 9.22 -31.23 -26.99
N ARG A 5 8.62 -30.56 -25.99
CA ARG A 5 7.84 -29.33 -26.16
C ARG A 5 8.79 -28.19 -26.56
N PRO A 6 8.45 -27.33 -27.54
CA PRO A 6 9.34 -26.25 -27.98
C PRO A 6 9.63 -25.30 -26.82
N SER A 7 10.91 -25.20 -26.44
CA SER A 7 11.41 -24.29 -25.42
C SER A 7 11.31 -22.85 -25.95
N SER A 8 10.33 -22.11 -25.47
CA SER A 8 10.27 -20.66 -25.66
C SER A 8 11.32 -19.97 -24.79
N ALA A 9 11.98 -18.94 -25.33
CA ALA A 9 13.11 -18.27 -24.68
C ALA A 9 12.74 -17.72 -23.28
N PRO A 10 13.62 -17.86 -22.26
CA PRO A 10 13.31 -17.43 -20.89
C PRO A 10 13.06 -15.93 -20.81
N VAL A 11 12.17 -15.53 -19.89
CA VAL A 11 11.80 -14.14 -19.61
C VAL A 11 12.30 -13.72 -18.22
N ALA A 12 13.05 -12.63 -18.17
CA ALA A 12 13.54 -12.07 -16.92
C ALA A 12 12.45 -11.25 -16.20
N CYS A 13 12.29 -11.49 -14.90
CA CYS A 13 11.35 -10.78 -14.05
C CYS A 13 11.81 -9.33 -13.82
N ARG A 14 10.95 -8.35 -14.13
CA ARG A 14 11.24 -6.92 -13.91
C ARG A 14 11.19 -6.48 -12.44
N SER A 15 10.63 -7.31 -11.55
CA SER A 15 10.52 -6.99 -10.11
C SER A 15 11.70 -7.51 -9.29
N CYS A 16 12.15 -8.74 -9.51
CA CYS A 16 13.22 -9.37 -8.73
C CYS A 16 14.44 -9.81 -9.56
N GLY A 17 14.38 -9.74 -10.88
CA GLY A 17 15.47 -10.13 -11.77
C GLY A 17 15.57 -11.64 -12.04
N ALA A 18 14.72 -12.47 -11.45
CA ALA A 18 14.77 -13.92 -11.67
C ALA A 18 14.35 -14.31 -13.10
N ASP A 19 15.00 -15.31 -13.68
CA ASP A 19 14.64 -15.88 -14.96
C ASP A 19 13.47 -16.87 -14.81
N ASN A 20 12.51 -16.80 -15.73
CA ASN A 20 11.33 -17.65 -15.73
C ASN A 20 11.07 -18.20 -17.15
N PRO A 21 10.38 -19.35 -17.28
CA PRO A 21 9.92 -19.85 -18.57
C PRO A 21 9.05 -18.81 -19.31
N ALA A 22 9.14 -18.74 -20.65
CA ALA A 22 8.40 -17.72 -21.43
C ALA A 22 6.87 -17.83 -21.35
N ASP A 23 6.36 -19.01 -21.00
CA ASP A 23 4.93 -19.28 -20.79
C ASP A 23 4.48 -19.01 -19.35
N SER A 24 5.41 -18.67 -18.45
CA SER A 24 5.08 -18.37 -17.06
C SER A 24 4.29 -17.07 -16.99
N THR A 25 3.11 -17.14 -16.37
CA THR A 25 2.26 -15.97 -16.14
C THR A 25 2.75 -15.15 -14.94
N TYR A 26 3.35 -15.83 -13.96
CA TYR A 26 3.85 -15.23 -12.72
C TYR A 26 5.30 -15.66 -12.48
N CYS A 27 6.07 -14.79 -11.83
CA CYS A 27 7.41 -15.11 -11.39
C CYS A 27 7.37 -16.13 -10.25
N ALA A 28 8.09 -17.25 -10.39
CA ALA A 28 8.14 -18.30 -9.39
C ALA A 28 8.78 -17.86 -8.06
N TYR A 29 9.58 -16.78 -8.09
CA TYR A 29 10.35 -16.32 -6.93
C TYR A 29 9.68 -15.20 -6.14
N CYS A 30 9.02 -14.25 -6.81
CA CYS A 30 8.40 -13.10 -6.14
C CYS A 30 6.91 -12.92 -6.44
N GLY A 31 6.32 -13.77 -7.27
CA GLY A 31 4.89 -13.75 -7.61
C GLY A 31 4.45 -12.61 -8.52
N SER A 32 5.36 -11.76 -9.02
CA SER A 32 5.01 -10.67 -9.94
C SER A 32 4.63 -11.19 -11.32
N LEU A 33 3.68 -10.55 -12.00
CA LEU A 33 3.33 -10.90 -13.38
C LEU A 33 4.52 -10.73 -14.34
N LEU A 34 4.63 -11.64 -15.31
CA LEU A 34 5.62 -11.58 -16.39
C LEU A 34 4.97 -11.04 -17.68
N PRO A 35 5.71 -10.33 -18.55
CA PRO A 35 5.19 -9.84 -19.81
C PRO A 35 4.91 -11.00 -20.79
N ARG A 36 3.68 -11.08 -21.34
CA ARG A 36 3.27 -12.13 -22.29
C ARG A 36 3.80 -11.80 -23.69
N PRO A 37 4.29 -12.78 -24.47
CA PRO A 37 4.62 -12.57 -25.88
C PRO A 37 3.35 -12.22 -26.66
N GLU A 38 3.37 -11.05 -27.28
CA GLU A 38 2.30 -10.44 -28.06
C GLU A 38 2.20 -11.16 -29.41
N LYS A 39 1.07 -11.82 -29.70
CA LYS A 39 0.76 -12.30 -31.05
C LYS A 39 0.00 -11.20 -31.78
N GLU A 40 0.57 -10.82 -32.91
CA GLU A 40 0.23 -9.72 -33.82
C GLU A 40 -1.19 -9.81 -34.41
N GLU A 41 -1.71 -8.61 -34.70
CA GLU A 41 -3.09 -8.19 -34.91
C GLU A 41 -3.78 -8.72 -36.19
N ALA A 42 -5.11 -8.87 -36.13
CA ALA A 42 -5.98 -8.81 -37.31
C ALA A 42 -7.16 -7.87 -37.04
N GLN A 43 -7.20 -6.76 -37.78
CA GLN A 43 -8.20 -5.70 -37.74
C GLN A 43 -9.60 -6.16 -38.21
N ARG A 44 -10.68 -5.73 -37.52
CA ARG A 44 -12.02 -5.41 -38.09
C ARG A 44 -12.89 -4.64 -37.07
N PRO A 45 -13.93 -3.93 -37.54
CA PRO A 45 -14.33 -2.63 -37.02
C PRO A 45 -15.27 -2.70 -35.80
N ASP A 46 -15.27 -1.56 -35.11
CA ASP A 46 -16.23 -1.01 -34.14
C ASP A 46 -17.56 -1.75 -34.06
N ASP A 47 -17.80 -2.43 -32.93
CA ASP A 47 -19.10 -2.50 -32.23
C ASP A 47 -19.02 -3.45 -31.01
N ARG A 48 -19.29 -2.87 -29.83
CA ARG A 48 -19.69 -3.49 -28.54
C ARG A 48 -18.64 -4.04 -27.58
N GLU A 49 -18.86 -3.62 -26.32
CA GLU A 49 -18.44 -4.24 -25.07
C GLU A 49 -16.94 -4.38 -24.82
N GLY A 50 -16.33 -3.22 -24.55
CA GLY A 50 -15.61 -3.03 -23.29
C GLY A 50 -14.52 -4.05 -23.01
N SER A 51 -13.66 -4.29 -23.99
CA SER A 51 -12.34 -4.91 -23.81
C SER A 51 -11.65 -4.32 -22.58
N VAL A 52 -11.66 -5.08 -21.48
CA VAL A 52 -11.00 -4.75 -20.22
C VAL A 52 -9.49 -4.98 -20.42
N GLY A 53 -8.88 -4.11 -21.23
CA GLY A 53 -7.47 -4.18 -21.59
C GLY A 53 -6.58 -4.18 -20.36
N ALA A 54 -5.60 -5.09 -20.35
CA ALA A 54 -4.62 -5.34 -19.28
C ALA A 54 -3.60 -4.18 -19.07
N GLY A 55 -4.05 -2.92 -19.13
CA GLY A 55 -3.29 -1.75 -18.70
C GLY A 55 -3.50 -1.44 -17.21
N PRO A 56 -2.69 -0.54 -16.62
CA PRO A 56 -2.89 -0.07 -15.25
C PRO A 56 -4.31 0.43 -15.07
N ILE A 57 -5.00 -0.06 -14.02
CA ILE A 57 -6.40 0.28 -13.73
C ILE A 57 -6.58 1.80 -13.68
N GLY A 58 -5.59 2.52 -13.15
CA GLY A 58 -5.58 3.97 -13.09
C GLY A 58 -5.59 4.72 -14.42
N ARG A 59 -5.27 4.08 -15.56
CA ARG A 59 -5.40 4.70 -16.89
C ARG A 59 -6.84 4.75 -17.39
N ARG A 60 -7.75 4.01 -16.76
CA ARG A 60 -9.17 3.97 -17.12
C ARG A 60 -9.97 5.14 -16.53
N PHE A 61 -9.34 5.96 -15.68
CA PHE A 61 -10.02 7.02 -14.94
C PHE A 61 -9.35 8.38 -15.17
N SER A 62 -10.15 9.36 -15.58
CA SER A 62 -9.72 10.74 -15.88
C SER A 62 -9.72 11.67 -14.66
N ALA A 63 -9.99 11.15 -13.46
CA ALA A 63 -10.08 11.96 -12.24
C ALA A 63 -8.69 12.47 -11.79
N PRO A 64 -8.60 13.66 -11.15
CA PRO A 64 -7.36 14.14 -10.55
C PRO A 64 -6.80 13.13 -9.54
N LYS A 65 -5.63 12.57 -9.84
CA LYS A 65 -4.97 11.57 -8.99
C LYS A 65 -4.31 12.23 -7.77
N ALA A 66 -4.64 11.77 -6.57
CA ALA A 66 -4.00 12.23 -5.35
C ALA A 66 -2.50 11.88 -5.34
N GLY A 67 -1.66 12.82 -4.90
CA GLY A 67 -0.21 12.71 -4.96
C GLY A 67 0.39 12.03 -3.73
N PHE A 68 1.12 10.93 -3.91
CA PHE A 68 1.83 10.24 -2.85
C PHE A 68 3.28 9.92 -3.23
N LYS A 69 4.21 10.27 -2.33
CA LYS A 69 5.59 9.78 -2.34
C LYS A 69 5.65 8.28 -2.06
N ARG A 70 6.37 7.55 -2.91
CA ARG A 70 6.67 6.11 -2.74
C ARG A 70 7.78 5.95 -1.70
N ILE A 71 7.56 5.08 -0.71
CA ILE A 71 8.52 4.79 0.36
C ILE A 71 8.66 3.28 0.47
N SER A 72 9.88 2.75 0.56
CA SER A 72 10.10 1.31 0.72
C SER A 72 9.62 0.84 2.10
N VAL A 73 8.87 -0.27 2.12
CA VAL A 73 8.32 -0.83 3.37
C VAL A 73 9.44 -1.40 4.24
N ALA A 74 10.47 -2.01 3.64
CA ALA A 74 11.63 -2.52 4.35
C ALA A 74 12.37 -1.41 5.12
N TRP A 75 12.63 -0.28 4.46
CA TRP A 75 13.27 0.88 5.12
C TRP A 75 12.39 1.49 6.20
N PHE A 76 11.07 1.52 5.97
CA PHE A 76 10.11 1.94 6.99
C PHE A 76 10.21 1.09 8.26
N LEU A 77 10.30 -0.24 8.12
CA LEU A 77 10.45 -1.16 9.26
C LEU A 77 11.79 -0.95 9.97
N VAL A 78 12.89 -0.85 9.22
CA VAL A 78 14.23 -0.58 9.78
C VAL A 78 14.22 0.73 10.59
N LEU A 79 13.71 1.82 10.01
CA LEU A 79 13.62 3.10 10.72
C LEU A 79 12.70 3.03 11.94
N SER A 80 11.62 2.26 11.87
CA SER A 80 10.71 2.09 13.01
C SER A 80 11.41 1.44 14.21
N VAL A 81 12.27 0.45 13.97
CA VAL A 81 13.05 -0.22 15.02
C VAL A 81 14.18 0.69 15.52
N VAL A 82 14.97 1.27 14.60
CA VAL A 82 16.13 2.12 14.93
C VAL A 82 15.73 3.36 15.72
N THR A 83 14.55 3.93 15.45
CA THR A 83 14.05 5.13 16.12
C THR A 83 13.10 4.83 17.28
N LEU A 84 12.98 3.56 17.69
CA LEU A 84 12.11 3.13 18.80
C LEU A 84 10.66 3.65 18.68
N GLY A 85 10.10 3.62 17.46
CA GLY A 85 8.72 4.07 17.21
C GLY A 85 8.55 5.58 16.99
N ILE A 86 9.60 6.41 17.06
CA ILE A 86 9.50 7.84 16.75
C ILE A 86 9.23 8.08 15.25
N TYR A 87 9.93 7.35 14.38
CA TYR A 87 9.78 7.47 12.94
C TYR A 87 8.33 7.22 12.45
N PRO A 88 7.64 6.13 12.83
CA PRO A 88 6.26 5.95 12.40
C PRO A 88 5.37 7.08 12.89
N SER A 89 5.59 7.63 14.11
CA SER A 89 4.80 8.78 14.63
C SER A 89 4.97 10.01 13.74
N LEU A 90 6.21 10.34 13.39
CA LEU A 90 6.51 11.41 12.45
C LEU A 90 5.93 11.14 11.07
N TRP A 91 5.98 9.89 10.61
CA TRP A 91 5.41 9.51 9.32
C TRP A 91 3.92 9.80 9.26
N VAL A 92 3.12 9.45 10.27
CA VAL A 92 1.68 9.78 10.31
C VAL A 92 1.45 11.28 10.21
N PHE A 93 2.20 12.07 10.99
CA PHE A 93 2.09 13.53 10.97
C PHE A 93 2.44 14.12 9.60
N LEU A 94 3.53 13.67 8.98
CA LEU A 94 3.96 14.17 7.67
C LEU A 94 3.00 13.74 6.55
N ARG A 95 2.45 12.52 6.63
CA ARG A 95 1.55 11.94 5.62
C ARG A 95 0.14 12.51 5.67
N ARG A 96 -0.26 13.16 6.77
CA ARG A 96 -1.64 13.64 6.98
C ARG A 96 -2.17 14.51 5.84
N ARG A 97 -1.31 15.35 5.25
CA ARG A 97 -1.69 16.26 4.16
C ARG A 97 -2.09 15.49 2.90
N ASP A 98 -1.30 14.47 2.54
CA ASP A 98 -1.60 13.60 1.40
C ASP A 98 -2.90 12.84 1.63
N PHE A 99 -3.11 12.30 2.83
CA PHE A 99 -4.36 11.62 3.20
C PHE A 99 -5.56 12.56 3.19
N ASN A 100 -5.41 13.78 3.70
CA ASN A 100 -6.46 14.79 3.67
C ASN A 100 -6.77 15.31 2.25
N SER A 101 -5.90 15.08 1.27
CA SER A 101 -6.18 15.35 -0.14
C SER A 101 -7.07 14.29 -0.81
N LEU A 102 -7.22 13.11 -0.19
CA LEU A 102 -8.10 12.05 -0.69
C LEU A 102 -9.57 12.45 -0.58
N SER A 103 -10.40 12.00 -1.53
CA SER A 103 -11.86 12.13 -1.45
C SER A 103 -12.45 11.08 -0.49
N SER A 104 -12.38 11.35 0.81
CA SER A 104 -13.02 10.56 1.87
C SER A 104 -13.85 11.49 2.77
N THR A 105 -14.90 10.91 3.34
CA THR A 105 -15.75 11.54 4.37
C THR A 105 -14.98 11.79 5.66
N GLU A 106 -13.97 10.96 5.93
CA GLU A 106 -13.10 11.12 7.09
C GLU A 106 -11.86 11.96 6.75
N LYS A 107 -11.44 12.78 7.71
CA LYS A 107 -10.18 13.54 7.65
C LYS A 107 -9.36 13.36 8.92
N LEU A 108 -8.04 13.51 8.80
CA LEU A 108 -7.09 13.39 9.90
C LEU A 108 -6.74 14.79 10.39
N SER A 109 -7.15 15.12 11.61
CA SER A 109 -6.82 16.41 12.22
C SER A 109 -5.35 16.45 12.63
N ASP A 110 -4.79 17.66 12.69
CA ASP A 110 -3.39 17.88 13.09
C ASP A 110 -3.11 17.37 14.51
N VAL A 111 -4.09 17.52 15.42
CA VAL A 111 -4.00 17.04 16.80
C VAL A 111 -3.91 15.52 16.84
N VAL A 112 -4.79 14.82 16.11
CA VAL A 112 -4.77 13.35 16.05
C VAL A 112 -3.46 12.85 15.44
N ALA A 113 -2.95 13.54 14.43
CA ALA A 113 -1.73 13.14 13.74
C ALA A 113 -0.46 13.34 14.59
N VAL A 114 -0.44 14.31 15.51
CA VAL A 114 0.71 14.56 16.40
C VAL A 114 0.62 13.78 17.73
N LEU A 115 -0.58 13.35 18.13
CA LEU A 115 -0.81 12.65 19.41
C LEU A 115 0.12 11.43 19.61
N PRO A 116 0.32 10.51 18.63
CA PRO A 116 1.23 9.39 18.81
C PRO A 116 2.66 9.82 19.12
N LEU A 117 3.15 10.89 18.47
CA LEU A 117 4.49 11.43 18.73
C LEU A 117 4.61 11.94 20.17
N GLY A 118 3.63 12.71 20.63
CA GLY A 118 3.60 13.23 22.00
C GLY A 118 3.59 12.11 23.04
N VAL A 119 2.78 11.07 22.82
CA VAL A 119 2.71 9.90 23.71
C VAL A 119 4.01 9.09 23.70
N THR A 120 4.62 8.85 22.54
CA THR A 120 5.91 8.15 22.44
C THR A 120 7.01 8.91 23.18
N LEU A 121 7.10 10.24 23.01
CA LEU A 121 8.09 11.07 23.70
C LEU A 121 7.84 11.13 25.21
N LEU A 122 6.58 11.24 25.63
CA LEU A 122 6.21 11.22 27.04
C LEU A 122 6.59 9.87 27.68
N ALA A 123 6.22 8.75 27.05
CA ALA A 123 6.57 7.42 27.52
C ALA A 123 8.08 7.21 27.66
N PHE A 124 8.88 7.81 26.77
CA PHE A 124 10.34 7.77 26.86
C PHE A 124 10.85 8.63 28.04
N ALA A 125 10.29 9.83 28.23
CA ALA A 125 10.70 10.74 29.31
C ALA A 125 10.29 10.26 30.71
N THR A 126 9.15 9.56 30.83
CA THR A 126 8.58 9.10 32.11
C THR A 126 8.81 7.63 32.39
N GLY A 127 9.50 6.91 31.51
CA GLY A 127 9.57 5.43 31.53
C GLY A 127 10.08 4.83 32.84
N SER A 128 10.89 5.56 33.60
CA SER A 128 11.40 5.15 34.92
C SER A 128 10.70 5.83 36.11
N SER A 129 9.82 6.82 35.86
CA SER A 129 9.14 7.56 36.92
C SER A 129 7.71 7.06 37.20
N LEU A 130 7.10 6.38 36.24
CA LEU A 130 5.81 5.74 36.40
C LEU A 130 6.01 4.28 36.83
N GLY A 131 5.27 3.84 37.85
CA GLY A 131 5.26 2.42 38.24
C GLY A 131 4.79 1.51 37.09
N GLU A 132 5.07 0.20 37.19
CA GLU A 132 4.84 -0.79 36.13
C GLU A 132 3.41 -0.73 35.54
N ASN A 133 2.40 -0.60 36.39
CA ASN A 133 0.99 -0.49 36.00
C ASN A 133 0.70 0.80 35.20
N GLY A 134 1.32 1.91 35.58
CA GLY A 134 1.17 3.19 34.89
C GLY A 134 1.78 3.16 33.49
N GLN A 135 3.01 2.62 33.39
CA GLN A 135 3.70 2.47 32.10
C GLN A 135 2.98 1.47 31.18
N GLY A 136 2.48 0.36 31.73
CA GLY A 136 1.68 -0.62 31.00
C GLY A 136 0.39 -0.01 30.42
N GLY A 137 -0.32 0.80 31.22
CA GLY A 137 -1.52 1.50 30.77
C GLY A 137 -1.25 2.46 29.60
N ILE A 138 -0.18 3.26 29.69
CA ILE A 138 0.22 4.18 28.60
C ILE A 138 0.55 3.42 27.32
N ASN A 139 1.28 2.31 27.41
CA ASN A 139 1.64 1.50 26.26
C ASN A 139 0.40 0.93 25.54
N LEU A 140 -0.60 0.47 26.29
CA LEU A 140 -1.86 -0.05 25.73
C LEU A 140 -2.69 1.05 25.05
N VAL A 141 -2.78 2.23 25.66
CA VAL A 141 -3.46 3.39 25.05
C VAL A 141 -2.75 3.81 23.76
N CYS A 142 -1.41 3.85 23.77
CA CYS A 142 -0.61 4.14 22.59
C CYS A 142 -0.89 3.12 21.48
N LEU A 143 -0.85 1.83 21.79
CA LEU A 143 -1.14 0.75 20.84
C LEU A 143 -2.56 0.87 20.26
N GLY A 144 -3.56 1.13 21.10
CA GLY A 144 -4.94 1.33 20.66
C GLY A 144 -5.09 2.51 19.71
N LEU A 145 -4.43 3.64 20.02
CA LEU A 145 -4.38 4.82 19.15
C LEU A 145 -3.74 4.50 17.79
N TRP A 146 -2.63 3.77 17.78
CA TRP A 146 -1.94 3.34 16.56
C TRP A 146 -2.83 2.51 15.64
N ILE A 147 -3.52 1.51 16.24
CA ILE A 147 -4.45 0.66 15.51
C ILE A 147 -5.60 1.49 14.97
N TRP A 148 -6.20 2.36 15.79
CA TRP A 148 -7.30 3.21 15.37
C TRP A 148 -6.92 4.15 14.21
N ILE A 149 -5.75 4.80 14.27
CA ILE A 149 -5.24 5.63 13.16
C ILE A 149 -5.04 4.79 11.89
N ALA A 150 -4.49 3.57 12.01
CA ALA A 150 -4.30 2.69 10.86
C ALA A 150 -5.64 2.30 10.20
N PHE A 151 -6.67 2.01 11.00
CA PHE A 151 -8.02 1.76 10.49
C PHE A 151 -8.63 2.99 9.84
N LYS A 152 -8.43 4.17 10.43
CA LYS A 152 -8.90 5.43 9.85
C LYS A 152 -8.26 5.69 8.48
N MET A 153 -6.94 5.51 8.37
CA MET A 153 -6.21 5.64 7.10
C MET A 153 -6.64 4.58 6.07
N ARG A 154 -6.93 3.35 6.51
CA ARG A 154 -7.52 2.29 5.68
C ARG A 154 -8.87 2.73 5.10
N THR A 155 -9.76 3.28 5.91
CA THR A 155 -11.08 3.78 5.47
C THR A 155 -10.91 4.87 4.42
N MET A 156 -10.03 5.86 4.65
CA MET A 156 -9.76 6.91 3.67
C MET A 156 -9.31 6.40 2.30
N LEU A 157 -8.40 5.41 2.27
CA LEU A 157 -7.96 4.80 1.02
C LEU A 157 -9.09 4.05 0.33
N ARG A 158 -9.91 3.31 1.09
CA ARG A 158 -11.02 2.55 0.52
C ARG A 158 -12.10 3.47 -0.04
N ASP A 159 -12.48 4.53 0.67
CA ASP A 159 -13.48 5.50 0.22
C ASP A 159 -13.04 6.19 -1.07
N HIS A 160 -11.79 6.65 -1.11
CA HIS A 160 -11.26 7.34 -2.30
C HIS A 160 -11.27 6.42 -3.52
N VAL A 161 -10.83 5.17 -3.35
CA VAL A 161 -10.79 4.22 -4.46
C VAL A 161 -12.21 3.73 -4.80
N ALA A 162 -13.13 3.63 -3.84
CA ALA A 162 -14.52 3.27 -4.09
C ALA A 162 -15.24 4.32 -4.93
N GLY A 163 -14.87 5.60 -4.79
CA GLY A 163 -15.35 6.69 -5.64
C GLY A 163 -14.86 6.63 -7.10
N ILE A 164 -13.82 5.83 -7.38
CA ILE A 164 -13.21 5.69 -8.71
C ILE A 164 -13.57 4.33 -9.32
N ALA A 165 -13.37 3.25 -8.56
CA ALA A 165 -13.49 1.85 -8.97
C ALA A 165 -14.06 1.01 -7.82
N PRO A 166 -15.39 0.94 -7.65
CA PRO A 166 -16.03 0.28 -6.50
C PRO A 166 -15.68 -1.20 -6.39
N ASP A 167 -15.71 -1.94 -7.51
CA ASP A 167 -15.40 -3.38 -7.53
C ASP A 167 -13.95 -3.68 -7.14
N TYR A 168 -13.04 -2.80 -7.56
CA TYR A 168 -11.62 -2.91 -7.22
C TYR A 168 -11.34 -2.55 -5.76
N ALA A 169 -11.99 -1.49 -5.24
CA ALA A 169 -11.83 -1.02 -3.87
C ALA A 169 -12.15 -2.12 -2.85
N ALA A 170 -13.26 -2.84 -3.07
CA ALA A 170 -13.73 -3.86 -2.14
C ALA A 170 -12.71 -5.00 -1.96
N THR A 171 -12.15 -5.48 -3.06
CA THR A 171 -11.31 -6.70 -3.13
C THR A 171 -9.82 -6.42 -2.97
N ASN A 172 -9.31 -5.28 -3.47
CA ASN A 172 -7.87 -5.08 -3.62
C ASN A 172 -7.27 -4.09 -2.63
N VAL A 173 -8.06 -3.15 -2.10
CA VAL A 173 -7.58 -2.06 -1.24
C VAL A 173 -7.69 -2.46 0.22
N ALA A 174 -6.53 -2.75 0.82
CA ALA A 174 -6.42 -3.15 2.22
C ALA A 174 -7.49 -4.19 2.63
N PRO A 175 -7.56 -5.38 2.01
CA PRO A 175 -8.68 -6.29 2.22
C PRO A 175 -8.74 -6.83 3.65
N SER A 176 -7.61 -7.06 4.30
CA SER A 176 -7.59 -7.76 5.59
C SER A 176 -7.46 -6.83 6.80
N PRO A 177 -8.43 -6.82 7.73
CA PRO A 177 -8.34 -6.04 8.96
C PRO A 177 -7.27 -6.58 9.92
N LEU A 178 -7.03 -7.90 9.90
CA LEU A 178 -5.98 -8.53 10.70
C LEU A 178 -4.59 -7.97 10.35
N TRP A 179 -4.27 -7.87 9.05
CA TRP A 179 -3.00 -7.28 8.61
C TRP A 179 -2.88 -5.79 8.98
N THR A 180 -4.00 -5.08 9.13
CA THR A 180 -4.01 -3.68 9.60
C THR A 180 -3.68 -3.60 11.10
N VAL A 181 -4.13 -4.55 11.91
CA VAL A 181 -3.78 -4.61 13.34
C VAL A 181 -2.30 -4.98 13.52
N LEU A 182 -1.84 -6.04 12.85
CA LEU A 182 -0.49 -6.58 13.06
C LEU A 182 0.63 -5.64 12.56
N PHE A 183 0.40 -4.97 11.43
CA PHE A 183 1.43 -4.18 10.76
C PHE A 183 1.11 -2.68 10.67
N THR A 184 -0.02 -2.25 11.24
CA THR A 184 -0.44 -0.84 11.39
C THR A 184 -0.04 0.03 10.19
N SER A 185 0.89 0.97 10.38
CA SER A 185 1.32 1.92 9.35
C SER A 185 2.15 1.27 8.22
N ALA A 186 2.89 0.20 8.49
CA ALA A 186 3.68 -0.49 7.48
C ALA A 186 2.77 -1.16 6.42
N TYR A 187 1.65 -1.72 6.86
CA TYR A 187 0.63 -2.26 5.96
C TYR A 187 0.00 -1.17 5.10
N ILE A 188 -0.34 -0.03 5.71
CA ILE A 188 -0.88 1.13 4.96
C ILE A 188 0.13 1.64 3.93
N GLN A 189 1.41 1.75 4.29
CA GLN A 189 2.47 2.15 3.35
C GLN A 189 2.62 1.15 2.19
N HIS A 190 2.52 -0.14 2.46
CA HIS A 190 2.49 -1.17 1.42
C HIS A 190 1.31 -0.99 0.47
N GLN A 191 0.10 -0.71 0.99
CA GLN A 191 -1.09 -0.48 0.17
C GLN A 191 -0.98 0.79 -0.68
N ILE A 192 -0.42 1.89 -0.13
CA ILE A 192 -0.13 3.10 -0.90
C ILE A 192 0.77 2.77 -2.10
N ASN A 193 1.86 2.02 -1.86
CA ASN A 193 2.77 1.63 -2.94
C ASN A 193 2.06 0.81 -4.02
N ARG A 194 1.21 -0.16 -3.63
CA ARG A 194 0.40 -0.93 -4.59
C ARG A 194 -0.55 -0.06 -5.40
N LEU A 195 -1.16 0.96 -4.77
CA LEU A 195 -2.06 1.90 -5.45
C LEU A 195 -1.31 2.85 -6.41
N ILE A 196 -0.07 3.20 -6.09
CA ILE A 196 0.82 3.94 -7.01
C ILE A 196 1.17 3.04 -8.20
N ASP A 197 1.53 1.77 -7.95
CA ASP A 197 1.89 0.82 -9.01
C ASP A 197 0.68 0.47 -9.91
N ALA A 198 -0.55 0.52 -9.37
CA ALA A 198 -1.81 0.41 -10.12
C ALA A 198 -2.23 1.69 -10.86
N ASP A 199 -1.43 2.77 -10.77
CA ASP A 199 -1.65 4.09 -11.35
C ASP A 199 -2.91 4.83 -10.83
N ILE A 200 -3.46 4.37 -9.70
CA ILE A 200 -4.61 4.99 -9.03
C ILE A 200 -4.17 6.26 -8.28
N LEU A 201 -3.02 6.20 -7.63
CA LEU A 201 -2.38 7.35 -6.98
C LEU A 201 -1.21 7.86 -7.83
N ARG A 202 -1.05 9.18 -7.88
CA ARG A 202 0.07 9.81 -8.59
C ARG A 202 1.33 9.73 -7.74
N ARG A 203 2.41 9.18 -8.27
CA ARG A 203 3.72 9.24 -7.61
C ARG A 203 4.22 10.69 -7.55
N THR A 204 4.57 11.16 -6.36
CA THR A 204 5.34 12.40 -6.17
C THR A 204 6.79 12.06 -5.84
N ASN A 205 7.72 12.93 -6.26
CA ASN A 205 9.17 12.79 -6.01
C ASN A 205 9.52 13.25 -4.58
#